data_AF-A0A356WFD5-F1
#
_entry.id   AF-A0A356WFD5-F1
#
_cell.length_a   1.000
_cell.length_b   1.000
_cell.length_c   1.000
_cell.angle_alpha   90.00
_cell.angle_beta   90.00
_cell.angle_gamma   90.00
#
_symmetry.space_group_name_H-M   'P 1'
#
loop_
_entity.id
_entity.type
_entity.pdbx_description
1 polymer ?
#
loop_
_entity_poly.entity_id
_entity_poly.type
_entity_poly.pdbx_seq_one_letter_code
_entity_poly.pdbx_strand_id
1 'polypeptide(L)'
;MASHQGSKRQLDASAMAGQLGLADKIVDTKALENSIALCAKNKVVLPTFAQLADPSKIEANYAQGVDKNAPDARNLFRVHWYNNMRGERVSVPDHVVLPSSLTGVASPIIVMFGDRFPMITAHKVLAAYSCLAPRIITGQFDPSRHRAVWPSTGNYARGGVAISRIMGSRGVAVLPAGMSQERFDWLDKWVSDPSDVVRTPGTESNVKEIYDACNEMELDPKNFIFNQFCEFGNHVGHYEVTGRALSSVFEHVNKSNGGRLRLAAFTSATGSAGTI
;
A
#
# COMPACT_ATOMS: atom_id res chain seq x y z
N MET A 1 5.39 49.75 11.34
CA MET A 1 5.94 48.40 11.13
C MET A 1 5.32 47.48 12.16
N ALA A 2 4.23 46.79 11.81
CA ALA A 2 3.64 45.77 12.67
C ALA A 2 4.29 44.43 12.33
N SER A 3 5.04 43.88 13.27
CA SER A 3 5.66 42.57 13.17
C SER A 3 4.60 41.48 13.19
N HIS A 4 4.22 40.96 12.03
CA HIS A 4 3.55 39.67 11.91
C HIS A 4 4.56 38.57 12.25
N GLN A 5 4.75 38.32 13.55
CA GLN A 5 5.25 37.02 13.99
C GLN A 5 4.11 36.03 13.79
N GLY A 6 4.07 35.40 12.63
CA GLY A 6 3.28 34.21 12.41
C GLY A 6 3.73 33.14 13.39
N SER A 7 2.95 32.92 14.43
CA SER A 7 3.06 31.71 15.25
C SER A 7 2.99 30.52 14.28
N LYS A 8 4.12 29.83 14.09
CA LYS A 8 4.12 28.51 13.45
C LYS A 8 3.22 27.65 14.33
N ARG A 9 1.97 27.43 13.91
CA ARG A 9 1.12 26.39 14.50
C ARG A 9 1.86 25.07 14.31
N GLN A 10 2.60 24.68 15.35
CA GLN A 10 3.19 23.36 15.41
C GLN A 10 2.01 22.39 15.46
N LEU A 11 1.92 21.51 14.46
CA LEU A 11 0.88 20.51 14.41
C LEU A 11 0.96 19.65 15.69
N ASP A 12 -0.19 19.33 16.27
CA ASP A 12 -0.28 18.51 17.49
C ASP A 12 0.46 17.18 17.26
N ALA A 13 1.43 16.88 18.13
CA ALA A 13 2.24 15.66 18.05
C ALA A 13 1.37 14.40 18.09
N SER A 14 0.23 14.44 18.79
CA SER A 14 -0.74 13.35 18.81
C SER A 14 -1.39 13.15 17.42
N ALA A 15 -1.75 14.24 16.74
CA ALA A 15 -2.30 14.18 15.38
C ALA A 15 -1.24 13.72 14.35
N MET A 16 0.02 14.15 14.50
CA MET A 16 1.12 13.70 13.65
C MET A 16 1.36 12.20 13.77
N ALA A 17 1.51 11.72 15.01
CA ALA A 17 1.74 10.31 15.26
C ALA A 17 0.49 9.48 14.93
N GLY A 18 -0.68 9.84 15.45
CA GLY A 18 -1.93 9.11 15.30
C GLY A 18 -2.52 9.22 13.91
N GLN A 19 -3.12 10.37 13.56
CA GLN A 19 -3.90 10.54 12.34
C GLN A 19 -3.05 10.48 11.05
N LEU A 20 -1.86 11.09 11.06
CA LEU A 20 -1.03 11.19 9.85
C LEU A 20 -0.02 10.04 9.67
N GLY A 21 0.19 9.21 10.70
CA GLY A 21 1.13 8.10 10.65
C GLY A 21 2.59 8.50 10.59
N LEU A 22 2.93 9.62 11.22
CA LEU A 22 4.27 10.20 11.23
C LEU A 22 4.99 9.99 12.57
N ALA A 23 4.69 8.89 13.29
CA ALA A 23 5.46 8.54 14.47
C ALA A 23 6.91 8.21 14.09
N ASP A 24 7.86 8.85 14.75
CA ASP A 24 9.31 8.74 14.50
C ASP A 24 10.06 8.02 15.63
N LYS A 25 9.32 7.53 16.63
CA LYS A 25 9.83 6.82 17.81
C LYS A 25 8.89 5.68 18.20
N ILE A 26 9.41 4.75 19.01
CA ILE A 26 8.59 3.72 19.64
C ILE A 26 7.68 4.40 20.68
N VAL A 27 6.37 4.21 20.55
CA VAL A 27 5.37 4.78 21.46
C VAL A 27 4.80 3.75 22.44
N ASP A 28 4.89 2.46 22.11
CA ASP A 28 4.51 1.35 22.97
C ASP A 28 5.45 0.16 22.76
N THR A 29 6.38 -0.02 23.69
CA THR A 29 7.36 -1.12 23.63
C THR A 29 6.69 -2.49 23.74
N LYS A 30 5.59 -2.61 24.48
CA LYS A 30 4.91 -3.91 24.67
C LYS A 30 4.20 -4.35 23.40
N ALA A 31 3.53 -3.43 22.72
CA ALA A 31 2.95 -3.68 21.40
C ALA A 31 4.01 -4.11 20.37
N LEU A 32 5.19 -3.48 20.39
CA LEU A 32 6.30 -3.86 19.53
C LEU A 32 6.83 -5.27 19.86
N GLU A 33 7.03 -5.61 21.13
CA GLU A 33 7.41 -6.96 21.57
C GLU A 33 6.41 -8.02 21.11
N ASN A 34 5.10 -7.75 21.27
CA ASN A 34 4.04 -8.64 20.81
C ASN A 34 4.08 -8.83 19.30
N SER A 35 4.32 -7.75 18.55
CA SER A 35 4.49 -7.79 17.09
C SER A 35 5.67 -8.66 16.68
N ILE A 36 6.83 -8.49 17.33
CA ILE A 36 8.04 -9.28 17.08
C ILE A 36 7.77 -10.76 17.35
N ALA A 37 7.15 -11.08 18.49
CA ALA A 37 6.82 -12.45 18.86
C ALA A 37 5.86 -13.11 17.85
N LEU A 38 4.84 -12.38 17.39
CA LEU A 38 3.89 -12.87 16.41
C LEU A 38 4.54 -13.08 15.03
N CYS A 39 5.36 -12.13 14.57
CA CYS A 39 6.15 -12.26 13.35
C CYS A 39 7.05 -13.50 13.41
N ALA A 40 7.79 -13.70 14.51
CA ALA A 40 8.65 -14.85 14.69
C ALA A 40 7.86 -16.17 14.65
N LYS A 41 6.73 -16.25 15.36
CA LYS A 41 5.83 -17.41 15.35
C LYS A 41 5.34 -17.73 13.94
N ASN A 42 4.96 -16.72 13.17
CA ASN A 42 4.40 -16.86 11.82
C ASN A 42 5.48 -16.87 10.73
N LYS A 43 6.77 -16.82 11.09
CA LYS A 43 7.92 -16.73 10.16
C LYS A 43 7.81 -15.57 9.19
N VAL A 44 7.30 -14.43 9.66
CA VAL A 44 7.14 -13.22 8.88
C VAL A 44 8.35 -12.32 9.07
N VAL A 45 8.92 -11.89 7.95
CA VAL A 45 9.93 -10.84 7.88
C VAL A 45 9.34 -9.69 7.07
N LEU A 46 9.45 -8.47 7.59
CA LEU A 46 8.99 -7.26 6.91
C LEU A 46 10.12 -6.73 6.02
N PRO A 47 9.91 -6.55 4.70
CA PRO A 47 10.90 -5.91 3.84
C PRO A 47 11.06 -4.43 4.18
N THR A 48 12.28 -3.93 4.10
CA THR A 48 12.53 -2.49 4.19
C THR A 48 12.05 -1.78 2.92
N PHE A 49 11.68 -0.49 3.01
CA PHE A 49 11.39 0.30 1.81
C PHE A 49 12.60 0.40 0.87
N ALA A 50 13.82 0.35 1.40
CA ALA A 50 15.04 0.29 0.60
C ALA A 50 15.14 -0.97 -0.26
N GLN A 51 14.67 -2.12 0.24
CA GLN A 51 14.57 -3.38 -0.51
C GLN A 51 13.42 -3.35 -1.52
N LEU A 52 12.28 -2.76 -1.17
CA LEU A 52 11.15 -2.64 -2.11
C LEU A 52 11.47 -1.66 -3.25
N ALA A 53 12.20 -0.59 -2.97
CA ALA A 53 12.65 0.38 -3.95
C ALA A 53 13.76 -0.17 -4.87
N ASP A 54 14.63 -1.02 -4.32
CA ASP A 54 15.71 -1.69 -5.04
C ASP A 54 15.71 -3.19 -4.72
N PRO A 55 14.93 -3.99 -5.47
CA PRO A 55 14.81 -5.42 -5.24
C PRO A 55 16.10 -6.21 -5.50
N SER A 56 17.18 -5.60 -6.01
CA SER A 56 18.49 -6.26 -6.10
C SER A 56 19.09 -6.54 -4.71
N LYS A 57 18.63 -5.81 -3.68
CA LYS A 57 18.98 -6.03 -2.25
C LYS A 57 18.24 -7.21 -1.62
N ILE A 58 17.39 -7.90 -2.37
CA ILE A 58 16.67 -9.10 -1.95
C ILE A 58 17.35 -10.28 -2.63
N GLU A 59 17.54 -11.40 -1.92
CA GLU A 59 18.08 -12.61 -2.53
C GLU A 59 17.19 -13.07 -3.69
N ALA A 60 17.80 -13.44 -4.82
CA ALA A 60 17.08 -13.72 -6.06
C ALA A 60 16.06 -14.86 -5.94
N ASN A 61 16.36 -15.84 -5.08
CA ASN A 61 15.57 -17.03 -4.81
C ASN A 61 14.67 -16.90 -3.58
N TYR A 62 14.60 -15.73 -2.93
CA TYR A 62 13.90 -15.56 -1.64
C TYR A 62 12.44 -16.06 -1.66
N ALA A 63 11.72 -15.80 -2.76
CA ALA A 63 10.35 -16.23 -2.95
C ALA A 63 10.20 -17.38 -3.97
N GLN A 64 11.27 -18.14 -4.24
CA GLN A 64 11.23 -19.26 -5.20
C GLN A 64 10.23 -20.34 -4.73
N GLY A 65 9.44 -20.86 -5.67
CA GLY A 65 8.42 -21.89 -5.38
C GLY A 65 7.16 -21.38 -4.67
N VAL A 66 7.05 -20.07 -4.42
CA VAL A 66 5.87 -19.44 -3.82
C VAL A 66 4.94 -18.96 -4.90
N ASP A 67 3.66 -19.33 -4.81
CA ASP A 67 2.60 -18.66 -5.58
C ASP A 67 2.52 -17.20 -5.13
N LYS A 68 2.72 -16.27 -6.08
CA LYS A 68 2.69 -14.82 -5.84
C LYS A 68 1.36 -14.33 -5.24
N ASN A 69 0.28 -15.09 -5.43
CA ASN A 69 -1.04 -14.75 -4.93
C ASN A 69 -1.42 -15.52 -3.65
N ALA A 70 -0.54 -16.37 -3.10
CA ALA A 70 -0.78 -17.06 -1.83
C ALA A 70 -0.54 -16.14 -0.61
N PRO A 71 -1.18 -16.43 0.55
CA PRO A 71 -0.92 -15.75 1.82
C PRO A 71 0.40 -16.24 2.45
N ASP A 72 1.52 -16.05 1.75
CA ASP A 72 2.87 -16.42 2.19
C ASP A 72 3.68 -15.16 2.49
N ALA A 73 4.36 -15.13 3.63
CA ALA A 73 5.16 -13.98 4.07
C ALA A 73 6.22 -13.54 3.07
N ARG A 74 6.74 -14.47 2.25
CA ARG A 74 7.74 -14.15 1.22
C ARG A 74 7.18 -13.25 0.13
N ASN A 75 5.85 -13.22 -0.06
CA ASN A 75 5.21 -12.32 -1.01
C ASN A 75 5.24 -10.85 -0.56
N LEU A 76 5.51 -10.55 0.71
CA LEU A 76 5.76 -9.15 1.14
C LEU A 76 6.96 -8.56 0.40
N PHE A 77 8.00 -9.36 0.15
CA PHE A 77 9.19 -8.94 -0.59
C PHE A 77 8.94 -8.73 -2.09
N ARG A 78 7.76 -9.12 -2.61
CA ARG A 78 7.31 -8.81 -3.97
C ARG A 78 6.45 -7.56 -4.05
N VAL A 79 6.25 -6.81 -2.95
CA VAL A 79 5.44 -5.57 -2.93
C VAL A 79 6.21 -4.40 -3.56
N HIS A 80 6.58 -4.54 -4.84
CA HIS A 80 7.34 -3.58 -5.63
C HIS A 80 7.03 -3.70 -7.13
N TRP A 81 7.57 -2.81 -7.95
CA TRP A 81 7.28 -2.74 -9.40
C TRP A 81 8.06 -3.73 -10.27
N TYR A 82 9.17 -4.28 -9.78
CA TYR A 82 10.06 -5.18 -10.53
C TYR A 82 9.57 -6.63 -10.57
N ASN A 83 8.27 -6.84 -10.79
CA ASN A 83 7.67 -8.16 -10.96
C ASN A 83 7.11 -8.27 -12.39
N ASN A 84 7.28 -9.44 -13.02
CA ASN A 84 6.54 -9.77 -14.24
C ASN A 84 5.17 -10.39 -13.92
N MET A 85 4.42 -10.77 -14.97
CA MET A 85 3.11 -11.42 -14.83
C MET A 85 3.11 -12.71 -13.99
N ARG A 86 4.22 -13.46 -14.01
CA ARG A 86 4.41 -14.67 -13.20
C ARG A 86 4.90 -14.36 -11.78
N GLY A 87 5.14 -13.08 -11.48
CA GLY A 87 5.71 -12.60 -10.23
C GLY A 87 7.23 -12.73 -10.14
N GLU A 88 7.91 -13.15 -11.21
CA GLU A 88 9.37 -13.28 -11.21
C GLU A 88 10.01 -11.88 -11.25
N ARG A 89 11.18 -11.74 -10.61
CA ARG A 89 11.89 -10.47 -10.57
C ARG A 89 12.46 -10.12 -11.95
N VAL A 90 12.23 -8.88 -12.39
CA VAL A 90 12.77 -8.31 -13.63
C VAL A 90 13.76 -7.18 -13.34
N SER A 91 14.68 -6.90 -14.27
CA SER A 91 15.68 -5.83 -14.11
C SER A 91 15.13 -4.42 -14.37
N VAL A 92 14.06 -4.31 -15.14
CA VAL A 92 13.31 -3.08 -15.41
C VAL A 92 11.84 -3.42 -15.23
N PRO A 93 11.04 -2.59 -14.55
CA PRO A 93 9.61 -2.86 -14.38
C PRO A 93 8.91 -3.09 -15.71
N ASP A 94 7.98 -4.04 -15.76
CA ASP A 94 7.18 -4.29 -16.97
C ASP A 94 6.45 -3.01 -17.39
N HIS A 95 6.61 -2.65 -18.66
CA HIS A 95 6.00 -1.47 -19.25
C HIS A 95 5.76 -1.68 -20.75
N VAL A 96 4.96 -0.79 -21.34
CA VAL A 96 4.79 -0.67 -22.79
C VAL A 96 5.00 0.78 -23.20
N VAL A 97 5.62 0.98 -24.36
CA VAL A 97 5.75 2.30 -25.00
C VAL A 97 4.72 2.37 -26.13
N LEU A 98 3.74 3.26 -25.98
CA LEU A 98 2.72 3.50 -26.98
C LEU A 98 3.24 4.54 -27.99
N PRO A 99 3.37 4.18 -29.27
CA PRO A 99 3.90 5.08 -30.29
C PRO A 99 2.87 6.13 -30.73
N SER A 100 3.35 7.20 -31.35
CA SER A 100 2.49 8.26 -31.91
C SER A 100 1.50 7.75 -32.96
N SER A 101 1.84 6.69 -33.69
CA SER A 101 0.94 6.04 -34.65
C SER A 101 -0.29 5.38 -34.00
N LEU A 102 -0.21 5.06 -32.70
CA LEU A 102 -1.33 4.51 -31.93
C LEU A 102 -2.10 5.60 -31.17
N THR A 103 -1.38 6.58 -30.61
CA THR A 103 -1.95 7.56 -29.67
C THR A 103 -2.38 8.87 -30.34
N GLY A 104 -1.85 9.18 -31.52
CA GLY A 104 -1.95 10.50 -32.15
C GLY A 104 -1.14 11.60 -31.44
N VAL A 105 -0.45 11.29 -30.34
CA VAL A 105 0.38 12.23 -29.56
C VAL A 105 1.81 12.15 -30.07
N ALA A 106 2.43 13.32 -30.35
CA ALA A 106 3.79 13.38 -30.87
C ALA A 106 4.84 12.76 -29.93
N SER A 107 4.59 12.82 -28.62
CA SER A 107 5.43 12.22 -27.59
C SER A 107 5.06 10.76 -27.33
N PRO A 108 6.04 9.84 -27.17
CA PRO A 108 5.76 8.47 -26.75
C PRO A 108 5.13 8.44 -25.36
N ILE A 109 4.15 7.57 -25.15
CA ILE A 109 3.49 7.38 -23.84
C ILE A 109 3.99 6.08 -23.24
N ILE A 110 4.63 6.16 -22.08
CA ILE A 110 5.11 4.99 -21.33
C ILE A 110 4.04 4.59 -20.33
N VAL A 111 3.57 3.34 -20.39
CA VAL A 111 2.56 2.80 -19.47
C VAL A 111 3.20 1.69 -18.64
N MET A 112 3.18 1.84 -17.31
CA MET A 112 3.61 0.80 -16.37
C MET A 112 2.43 -0.01 -15.86
N PHE A 113 2.65 -1.29 -15.58
CA PHE A 113 1.57 -2.21 -15.20
C PHE A 113 1.46 -2.37 -13.67
N GLY A 114 0.41 -1.76 -13.10
CA GLY A 114 0.15 -1.82 -11.66
C GLY A 114 -0.45 -3.14 -11.16
N ASP A 115 -0.73 -4.09 -12.03
CA ASP A 115 -1.34 -5.40 -11.72
C ASP A 115 -0.31 -6.51 -11.42
N ARG A 116 0.99 -6.21 -11.54
CA ARG A 116 2.10 -7.15 -11.29
C ARG A 116 2.35 -7.45 -9.81
N PHE A 117 1.70 -6.72 -8.91
CA PHE A 117 1.86 -6.87 -7.48
C PHE A 117 1.25 -8.19 -6.95
N PRO A 118 1.82 -8.74 -5.87
CA PRO A 118 1.40 -10.03 -5.30
C PRO A 118 0.04 -9.92 -4.60
N MET A 119 -0.53 -11.09 -4.25
CA MET A 119 -1.76 -11.29 -3.47
C MET A 119 -3.05 -10.83 -4.15
N ILE A 120 -3.10 -9.56 -4.57
CA ILE A 120 -4.32 -8.88 -5.02
C ILE A 120 -4.26 -8.42 -6.48
N THR A 121 -3.13 -8.64 -7.15
CA THR A 121 -2.85 -8.17 -8.53
C THR A 121 -3.10 -6.68 -8.70
N ALA A 122 -2.66 -5.89 -7.73
CA ALA A 122 -2.80 -4.43 -7.74
C ALA A 122 -1.75 -3.77 -6.84
N HIS A 123 -1.13 -2.69 -7.32
CA HIS A 123 -0.14 -1.90 -6.61
C HIS A 123 -0.63 -1.28 -5.31
N LYS A 124 -1.95 -1.31 -5.05
CA LYS A 124 -2.55 -0.80 -3.82
C LYS A 124 -2.11 -1.58 -2.56
N VAL A 125 -1.57 -2.79 -2.72
CA VAL A 125 -0.93 -3.51 -1.61
C VAL A 125 0.33 -2.80 -1.11
N LEU A 126 1.01 -2.01 -1.94
CA LEU A 126 2.10 -1.13 -1.49
C LEU A 126 1.57 -0.03 -0.57
N ALA A 127 0.45 0.59 -0.90
CA ALA A 127 -0.16 1.61 -0.04
C ALA A 127 -0.53 1.00 1.33
N ALA A 128 -1.17 -0.17 1.34
CA ALA A 128 -1.52 -0.87 2.58
C ALA A 128 -0.28 -1.24 3.41
N TYR A 129 0.76 -1.78 2.78
CA TYR A 129 2.03 -2.09 3.44
C TYR A 129 2.68 -0.84 4.02
N SER A 130 2.67 0.26 3.28
CA SER A 130 3.35 1.50 3.65
C SER A 130 2.67 2.22 4.80
N CYS A 131 1.34 2.10 4.95
CA CYS A 131 0.64 2.53 6.15
C CYS A 131 0.87 1.57 7.33
N LEU A 132 0.88 0.24 7.09
CA LEU A 132 1.01 -0.75 8.15
C LEU A 132 2.38 -0.77 8.83
N ALA A 133 3.45 -0.89 8.05
CA ALA A 133 4.78 -1.21 8.56
C ALA A 133 5.26 -0.19 9.60
N PRO A 134 5.12 1.14 9.39
CA PRO A 134 5.45 2.14 10.40
C PRO A 134 4.68 1.96 11.72
N ARG A 135 3.39 1.61 11.67
CA ARG A 135 2.57 1.42 12.89
C ARG A 135 3.02 0.21 13.70
N ILE A 136 3.45 -0.85 13.04
CA ILE A 136 3.99 -2.04 13.70
C ILE A 136 5.32 -1.71 14.38
N ILE A 137 6.28 -1.13 13.64
CA ILE A 137 7.65 -0.91 14.16
C ILE A 137 7.70 0.13 15.28
N THR A 138 6.74 1.07 15.32
CA THR A 138 6.63 2.07 16.38
C THR A 138 5.78 1.61 17.57
N GLY A 139 5.13 0.43 17.47
CA GLY A 139 4.23 -0.08 18.50
C GLY A 139 2.84 0.58 18.52
N GLN A 140 2.49 1.40 17.53
CA GLN A 140 1.15 2.00 17.45
C GLN A 140 0.05 0.95 17.21
N PHE A 141 0.39 -0.10 16.45
CA PHE A 141 -0.51 -1.21 16.14
C PHE A 141 0.07 -2.51 16.71
N ASP A 142 -0.74 -3.20 17.51
CA ASP A 142 -0.41 -4.51 18.07
C ASP A 142 -1.27 -5.59 17.37
N PRO A 143 -0.68 -6.38 16.44
CA PRO A 143 -1.41 -7.34 15.63
C PRO A 143 -2.02 -8.50 16.43
N SER A 144 -1.61 -8.69 17.69
CA SER A 144 -2.13 -9.76 18.56
C SER A 144 -3.46 -9.40 19.25
N ARG A 145 -3.77 -8.11 19.36
CA ARG A 145 -4.99 -7.61 20.04
C ARG A 145 -5.88 -6.76 19.14
N HIS A 146 -5.30 -6.06 18.17
CA HIS A 146 -6.01 -5.13 17.32
C HIS A 146 -6.59 -5.81 16.08
N ARG A 147 -7.73 -5.27 15.62
CA ARG A 147 -8.30 -5.51 14.31
C ARG A 147 -7.82 -4.39 13.37
N ALA A 148 -7.13 -4.75 12.30
CA ALA A 148 -6.70 -3.79 11.28
C ALA A 148 -7.87 -3.48 10.35
N VAL A 149 -8.44 -2.28 10.45
CA VAL A 149 -9.60 -1.85 9.66
C VAL A 149 -9.14 -1.09 8.43
N TRP A 150 -9.57 -1.55 7.25
CA TRP A 150 -9.10 -1.07 5.95
C TRP A 150 -10.25 -0.43 5.16
N PRO A 151 -10.53 0.87 5.34
CA PRO A 151 -11.54 1.59 4.57
C PRO A 151 -11.16 1.72 3.10
N SER A 152 -12.01 1.26 2.20
CA SER A 152 -11.72 1.31 0.76
C SER A 152 -12.96 1.22 -0.12
N THR A 153 -12.92 1.93 -1.24
CA THR A 153 -13.80 1.70 -2.38
C THR A 153 -13.21 0.72 -3.41
N GLY A 154 -12.05 0.09 -3.14
CA GLY A 154 -11.35 -0.73 -4.12
C GLY A 154 -10.26 -1.63 -3.54
N ASN A 155 -9.08 -1.62 -4.15
CA ASN A 155 -8.02 -2.59 -3.86
C ASN A 155 -7.28 -2.41 -2.52
N TYR A 156 -7.48 -1.29 -1.82
CA TYR A 156 -6.76 -1.03 -0.57
C TYR A 156 -7.20 -1.97 0.54
N ALA A 157 -8.51 -2.23 0.66
CA ALA A 157 -9.05 -3.20 1.62
C ALA A 157 -8.51 -4.62 1.36
N ARG A 158 -8.49 -5.05 0.09
CA ARG A 158 -7.91 -6.35 -0.29
C ARG A 158 -6.43 -6.45 0.10
N GLY A 159 -5.63 -5.41 -0.20
CA GLY A 159 -4.21 -5.38 0.16
C GLY A 159 -3.98 -5.43 1.67
N GLY A 160 -4.76 -4.64 2.41
CA GLY A 160 -4.72 -4.61 3.87
C GLY A 160 -5.09 -5.94 4.51
N VAL A 161 -6.20 -6.56 4.06
CA VAL A 161 -6.63 -7.90 4.52
C VAL A 161 -5.57 -8.96 4.18
N ALA A 162 -4.98 -8.91 2.98
CA ALA A 162 -3.95 -9.86 2.57
C ALA A 162 -2.72 -9.80 3.49
N ILE A 163 -2.22 -8.59 3.76
CA ILE A 163 -1.07 -8.39 4.65
C ILE A 163 -1.45 -8.75 6.09
N SER A 164 -2.65 -8.38 6.56
CA SER A 164 -3.14 -8.75 7.90
C SER A 164 -3.13 -10.27 8.09
N ARG A 165 -3.62 -11.02 7.09
CA ARG A 165 -3.61 -12.49 7.10
C ARG A 165 -2.20 -13.05 7.17
N ILE A 166 -1.27 -12.53 6.37
CA ILE A 166 0.16 -12.94 6.39
C ILE A 166 0.78 -12.70 7.78
N MET A 167 0.49 -11.55 8.39
CA MET A 167 0.99 -11.19 9.72
C MET A 167 0.37 -12.03 10.84
N GLY A 168 -0.76 -12.70 10.58
CA GLY A 168 -1.58 -13.38 11.60
C GLY A 168 -2.42 -12.42 12.44
N SER A 169 -2.74 -11.26 11.91
CA SER A 169 -3.65 -10.28 12.50
C SER A 169 -5.04 -10.34 11.86
N ARG A 170 -6.06 -9.87 12.59
CA ARG A 170 -7.44 -9.83 12.11
C ARG A 170 -7.65 -8.60 11.22
N GLY A 171 -7.76 -8.82 9.91
CA GLY A 171 -8.00 -7.76 8.92
C GLY A 171 -9.49 -7.58 8.60
N VAL A 172 -9.98 -6.36 8.70
CA VAL A 172 -11.38 -5.97 8.46
C VAL A 172 -11.48 -5.10 7.22
N ALA A 173 -12.27 -5.53 6.24
CA ALA A 173 -12.58 -4.76 5.04
C ALA A 173 -13.84 -3.93 5.26
N VAL A 174 -13.76 -2.61 5.06
CA VAL A 174 -14.93 -1.72 5.04
C VAL A 174 -15.08 -1.18 3.63
N LEU A 175 -16.13 -1.59 2.94
CA LEU A 175 -16.36 -1.26 1.53
C LEU A 175 -17.85 -1.25 1.17
N PRO A 176 -18.24 -0.55 0.09
CA PRO A 176 -19.63 -0.46 -0.32
C PRO A 176 -20.21 -1.81 -0.73
N ALA A 177 -21.51 -2.02 -0.52
CA ALA A 177 -22.21 -3.24 -0.89
C ALA A 177 -22.34 -3.41 -2.41
N GLY A 178 -22.37 -2.31 -3.17
CA GLY A 178 -22.46 -2.32 -4.63
C GLY A 178 -21.15 -2.65 -5.36
N MET A 179 -20.16 -3.23 -4.65
CA MET A 179 -18.92 -3.71 -5.26
C MET A 179 -19.13 -5.04 -5.97
N SER A 180 -18.22 -5.37 -6.90
CA SER A 180 -18.37 -6.58 -7.71
C SER A 180 -18.37 -7.86 -6.86
N GLN A 181 -19.10 -8.89 -7.32
CA GLN A 181 -19.19 -10.16 -6.60
C GLN A 181 -17.82 -10.83 -6.47
N GLU A 182 -16.96 -10.74 -7.48
CA GLU A 182 -15.60 -11.30 -7.46
C GLU A 182 -14.75 -10.70 -6.33
N ARG A 183 -15.05 -9.45 -5.94
CA ARG A 183 -14.38 -8.79 -4.82
C ARG A 183 -14.78 -9.42 -3.49
N PHE A 184 -16.07 -9.68 -3.30
CA PHE A 184 -16.57 -10.35 -2.10
C PHE A 184 -16.13 -11.81 -2.04
N ASP A 185 -16.18 -12.55 -3.15
CA ASP A 185 -15.69 -13.93 -3.22
C ASP A 185 -14.19 -14.02 -2.91
N TRP A 186 -13.41 -13.00 -3.29
CA TRP A 186 -12.01 -12.90 -2.90
C TRP A 186 -11.89 -12.60 -1.41
N LEU A 187 -12.65 -11.63 -0.86
CA LEU A 187 -12.58 -11.29 0.56
C LEU A 187 -12.96 -12.46 1.46
N ASP A 188 -14.01 -13.21 1.13
CA ASP A 188 -14.49 -14.36 1.91
C ASP A 188 -13.43 -15.46 2.05
N LYS A 189 -12.53 -15.61 1.06
CA LYS A 189 -11.40 -16.55 1.11
C LYS A 189 -10.23 -16.04 1.96
N TRP A 190 -10.14 -14.73 2.17
CA TRP A 190 -8.98 -14.06 2.75
C TRP A 190 -9.20 -13.56 4.17
N VAL A 191 -10.40 -13.15 4.53
CA VAL A 191 -10.73 -12.83 5.93
C VAL A 191 -10.65 -14.08 6.80
N SER A 192 -10.33 -13.88 8.08
CA SER A 192 -10.33 -14.95 9.10
C SER A 192 -11.72 -15.22 9.68
N ASP A 193 -12.61 -14.23 9.61
CA ASP A 193 -13.98 -14.28 10.11
C ASP A 193 -14.88 -13.52 9.10
N PRO A 194 -15.99 -14.12 8.60
CA PRO A 194 -16.89 -13.45 7.66
C PRO A 194 -17.46 -12.11 8.17
N SER A 195 -17.56 -11.92 9.49
CA SER A 195 -17.98 -10.64 10.10
C SER A 195 -16.96 -9.51 9.91
N ASP A 196 -15.76 -9.81 9.42
CA ASP A 196 -14.73 -8.82 9.08
C ASP A 196 -14.92 -8.22 7.67
N VAL A 197 -16.03 -8.51 6.99
CA VAL A 197 -16.44 -7.81 5.77
C VAL A 197 -17.62 -6.90 6.11
N VAL A 198 -17.33 -5.63 6.34
CA VAL A 198 -18.33 -4.59 6.64
C VAL A 198 -18.79 -3.96 5.33
N ARG A 199 -20.06 -4.21 4.98
CA ARG A 199 -20.70 -3.69 3.77
C ARG A 199 -21.43 -2.38 4.09
N THR A 200 -21.00 -1.27 3.50
CA THR A 200 -21.67 0.03 3.62
C THR A 200 -22.62 0.29 2.45
N PRO A 201 -23.63 1.16 2.57
CA PRO A 201 -24.44 1.55 1.42
C PRO A 201 -23.62 2.19 0.29
N GLY A 202 -24.04 2.00 -0.96
CA GLY A 202 -23.48 2.70 -2.13
C GLY A 202 -22.56 1.88 -3.05
N THR A 203 -21.82 2.59 -3.90
CA THR A 203 -20.91 2.07 -4.95
C THR A 203 -19.51 2.69 -4.85
N GLU A 204 -18.69 2.60 -5.91
CA GLU A 204 -17.23 2.83 -5.89
C GLU A 204 -16.83 4.28 -5.54
N SER A 205 -17.79 5.21 -5.51
CA SER A 205 -17.59 6.62 -5.16
C SER A 205 -18.16 7.01 -3.78
N ASN A 206 -18.82 6.09 -3.07
CA ASN A 206 -19.44 6.35 -1.76
C ASN A 206 -18.42 6.21 -0.62
N VAL A 207 -17.67 7.30 -0.40
CA VAL A 207 -16.61 7.35 0.61
C VAL A 207 -17.14 7.78 1.99
N LYS A 208 -18.22 8.57 2.04
CA LYS A 208 -18.80 9.07 3.29
C LYS A 208 -19.28 7.91 4.18
N GLU A 209 -20.04 6.99 3.63
CA GLU A 209 -20.64 5.86 4.35
C GLU A 209 -19.57 4.93 4.93
N ILE A 210 -18.45 4.76 4.22
CA ILE A 210 -17.28 4.04 4.72
C ILE A 210 -16.71 4.72 5.97
N TYR A 211 -16.59 6.05 5.96
CA TYR A 211 -16.07 6.79 7.10
C TYR A 211 -17.04 6.89 8.26
N ASP A 212 -18.35 6.96 8.01
CA ASP A 212 -19.35 6.87 9.08
C ASP A 212 -19.20 5.53 9.82
N ALA A 213 -19.09 4.42 9.08
CA ALA A 213 -18.84 3.11 9.67
C ALA A 213 -17.49 3.04 10.41
N CYS A 214 -16.43 3.66 9.88
CA CYS A 214 -15.15 3.72 10.58
C CYS A 214 -15.22 4.52 11.88
N ASN A 215 -15.96 5.63 11.91
CA ASN A 215 -16.15 6.44 13.11
C ASN A 215 -16.89 5.64 14.20
N GLU A 216 -17.90 4.84 13.82
CA GLU A 216 -18.57 3.93 14.75
C GLU A 216 -17.63 2.82 15.24
N MET A 217 -16.83 2.24 14.34
CA MET A 217 -15.86 1.19 14.70
C MET A 217 -14.74 1.71 15.60
N GLU A 218 -14.31 2.96 15.46
CA GLU A 218 -13.25 3.59 16.26
C GLU A 218 -13.63 3.71 17.75
N LEU A 219 -14.92 3.60 18.10
CA LEU A 219 -15.38 3.54 19.49
C LEU A 219 -14.91 2.29 20.24
N ASP A 220 -14.61 1.19 19.52
CA ASP A 220 -13.99 0.00 20.11
C ASP A 220 -12.46 0.13 20.04
N PRO A 221 -11.74 0.23 21.18
CA PRO A 221 -10.29 0.39 21.21
C PRO A 221 -9.51 -0.82 20.65
N LYS A 222 -10.20 -1.92 20.32
CA LYS A 222 -9.61 -3.04 19.56
C LYS A 222 -9.49 -2.75 18.08
N ASN A 223 -10.23 -1.81 17.51
CA ASN A 223 -10.11 -1.46 16.10
C ASN A 223 -9.00 -0.43 15.90
N PHE A 224 -8.19 -0.63 14.86
CA PHE A 224 -7.19 0.33 14.42
C PHE A 224 -7.47 0.68 12.96
N ILE A 225 -7.81 1.94 12.68
CA ILE A 225 -8.22 2.37 11.34
C ILE A 225 -6.99 2.80 10.53
N PHE A 226 -6.72 2.09 9.43
CA PHE A 226 -5.65 2.44 8.49
C PHE A 226 -6.18 3.35 7.38
N ASN A 227 -6.28 4.64 7.64
CA ASN A 227 -6.88 5.61 6.72
C ASN A 227 -5.89 6.15 5.66
N GLN A 228 -5.86 5.49 4.50
CA GLN A 228 -5.03 5.88 3.35
C GLN A 228 -5.20 7.32 2.82
N PHE A 229 -6.26 8.03 3.18
CA PHE A 229 -6.49 9.41 2.70
C PHE A 229 -5.79 10.46 3.56
N CYS A 230 -5.42 10.14 4.80
CA CYS A 230 -4.67 11.06 5.67
C CYS A 230 -3.29 10.52 6.09
N GLU A 231 -3.07 9.22 6.01
CA GLU A 231 -1.77 8.62 6.37
C GLU A 231 -0.70 8.91 5.32
N PHE A 232 0.35 9.62 5.74
CA PHE A 232 1.49 9.95 4.89
C PHE A 232 2.26 8.73 4.41
N GLY A 233 2.18 7.60 5.13
CA GLY A 233 2.75 6.33 4.70
C GLY A 233 2.33 5.93 3.28
N ASN A 234 1.09 6.22 2.88
CA ASN A 234 0.61 5.99 1.52
C ASN A 234 1.43 6.77 0.48
N HIS A 235 1.58 8.09 0.67
CA HIS A 235 2.33 8.95 -0.23
C HIS A 235 3.84 8.64 -0.22
N VAL A 236 4.44 8.57 0.98
CA VAL A 236 5.89 8.35 1.13
C VAL A 236 6.30 6.97 0.58
N GLY A 237 5.48 5.94 0.78
CA GLY A 237 5.72 4.63 0.19
C GLY A 237 5.76 4.66 -1.34
N HIS A 238 4.84 5.41 -1.97
CA HIS A 238 4.86 5.61 -3.41
C HIS A 238 6.01 6.50 -3.87
N TYR A 239 6.36 7.55 -3.13
CA TYR A 239 7.54 8.36 -3.43
C TYR A 239 8.82 7.51 -3.47
N GLU A 240 9.05 6.70 -2.43
CA GLU A 240 10.26 5.90 -2.28
C GLU A 240 10.33 4.70 -3.23
N VAL A 241 9.20 4.03 -3.51
CA VAL A 241 9.16 2.78 -4.28
C VAL A 241 8.63 3.01 -5.70
N THR A 242 7.47 3.65 -5.86
CA THR A 242 6.88 3.90 -7.19
C THR A 242 7.67 4.95 -7.98
N GLY A 243 8.05 6.07 -7.35
CA GLY A 243 8.79 7.14 -8.01
C GLY A 243 10.12 6.66 -8.58
N ARG A 244 10.88 5.86 -7.82
CA ARG A 244 12.14 5.26 -8.28
C ARG A 244 11.95 4.24 -9.40
N ALA A 245 10.90 3.43 -9.34
CA ALA A 245 10.57 2.50 -10.42
C ALA A 245 10.19 3.22 -11.72
N LEU A 246 9.37 4.27 -11.64
CA LEU A 246 9.03 5.14 -12.77
C LEU A 246 10.27 5.79 -13.38
N SER A 247 11.15 6.33 -12.55
CA SER A 247 12.43 6.89 -12.99
C SER A 247 13.28 5.85 -13.73
N SER A 248 13.36 4.62 -13.22
CA SER A 248 14.13 3.54 -13.84
C SER A 248 13.59 3.15 -15.21
N VAL A 249 12.26 3.09 -15.37
CA VAL A 249 11.63 2.86 -16.68
C VAL A 249 11.89 4.02 -17.63
N PHE A 250 11.73 5.26 -17.17
CA PHE A 250 11.99 6.44 -18.00
C PHE A 250 13.44 6.46 -18.51
N GLU A 251 14.43 6.24 -17.63
CA GLU A 251 15.84 6.21 -18.04
C GLU A 251 16.14 5.07 -19.02
N HIS A 252 15.54 3.89 -18.80
CA HIS A 252 15.66 2.75 -19.73
C HIS A 252 15.13 3.09 -21.14
N VAL A 253 13.93 3.68 -21.21
CA VAL A 253 13.32 4.08 -22.50
C VAL A 253 14.09 5.25 -23.14
N ASN A 254 14.51 6.24 -22.34
CA ASN A 254 15.30 7.37 -22.81
C ASN A 254 16.62 6.92 -23.43
N LYS A 255 17.36 6.03 -22.75
CA LYS A 255 18.60 5.45 -23.28
C LYS A 255 18.36 4.72 -24.60
N SER A 256 17.30 3.93 -24.68
CA SER A 256 16.92 3.21 -25.90
C SER A 256 16.53 4.15 -27.05
N ASN A 257 16.13 5.39 -26.73
CA ASN A 257 15.80 6.44 -27.69
C ASN A 257 16.93 7.48 -27.88
N GLY A 258 18.18 7.09 -27.61
CA GLY A 258 19.37 7.93 -27.85
C GLY A 258 19.57 9.08 -26.84
N GLY A 259 18.90 9.03 -25.68
CA GLY A 259 19.11 9.97 -24.57
C GLY A 259 18.50 11.37 -24.76
N ARG A 260 17.51 11.51 -25.65
CA ARG A 260 16.93 12.80 -26.04
C ARG A 260 15.53 13.07 -25.47
N LEU A 261 14.96 12.12 -24.74
CA LEU A 261 13.64 12.30 -24.14
C LEU A 261 13.73 13.23 -22.94
N ARG A 262 12.70 14.07 -22.78
CA ARG A 262 12.44 14.87 -21.59
C ARG A 262 11.07 14.49 -21.06
N LEU A 263 10.98 14.21 -19.76
CA LEU A 263 9.69 13.94 -19.12
C LEU A 263 8.84 15.22 -19.17
N ALA A 264 7.71 15.15 -19.87
CA ALA A 264 6.80 16.30 -20.06
C ALA A 264 5.65 16.30 -19.06
N ALA A 265 5.13 15.12 -18.71
CA ALA A 265 4.02 14.95 -17.80
C ALA A 265 4.06 13.56 -17.16
N PHE A 266 3.44 13.45 -15.99
CA PHE A 266 3.04 12.20 -15.36
C PHE A 266 1.53 12.23 -15.16
N THR A 267 0.85 11.14 -15.50
CA THR A 267 -0.60 11.02 -15.32
C THR A 267 -0.91 9.72 -14.58
N SER A 268 -1.84 9.81 -13.64
CA SER A 268 -2.42 8.64 -12.97
C SER A 268 -3.86 8.95 -12.56
N ALA A 269 -4.69 7.92 -12.44
CA ALA A 269 -6.05 8.06 -11.94
C ALA A 269 -6.03 8.41 -10.45
N THR A 270 -6.83 9.39 -10.05
CA THR A 270 -6.86 9.85 -8.66
C THR A 270 -7.88 9.04 -7.85
N GLY A 271 -7.42 8.53 -6.71
CA GLY A 271 -8.25 7.94 -5.66
C GLY A 271 -7.88 8.57 -4.33
N SER A 272 -7.09 7.86 -3.52
CA SER A 272 -6.50 8.42 -2.29
C SER A 272 -5.30 9.36 -2.54
N ALA A 273 -5.01 9.70 -3.79
CA ALA A 273 -3.89 10.53 -4.25
C ALA A 273 -2.45 10.11 -3.83
N GLY A 274 -2.23 9.06 -3.04
CA GLY A 274 -0.86 8.68 -2.62
C GLY A 274 0.12 8.40 -3.77
N THR A 275 -0.35 7.96 -4.94
CA THR A 275 0.49 7.63 -6.10
C THR A 275 0.85 8.85 -6.96
N ILE A 276 0.03 9.90 -6.97
CA ILE A 276 0.21 11.11 -7.81
C ILE A 276 0.91 12.21 -7.04
#